data_AF-C5XY32-F1
#
_entry.id   AF-C5XY32-F1
#
_cell.length_a   1.000
_cell.length_b   1.000
_cell.length_c   1.000
_cell.angle_alpha   90.00
_cell.angle_beta   90.00
_cell.angle_gamma   90.00
#
_symmetry.space_group_name_H-M   'P 1'
#
loop_
_entity.id
_entity.type
_entity.pdbx_description
1 polymer ?
#
loop_
_entity_poly.entity_id
_entity_poly.type
_entity_poly.pdbx_seq_one_letter_code
_entity_poly.pdbx_strand_id
1 'polypeptide(L)'
;MGHKNKEGGGKKQAGGSASAAKAKAKAKAPLSSAPSSVNFNPKDVTDPLELLDMCVAALHDKSSSSATREAALASLVGALEGGVVPLDEATDGRPLVIFAVCGVSIKKGSAAPVALAREARLAYHAVGLLALTLHGGGATEILAESFPMLARALQQPPSSVDPTTVAAVLDCLAAVTFAGALGTEDAERSLKAIWGVVVCPNQSSRSAANPKQAAVTAAALLTWTFLLTTATITDAQRKADRAGWNAAVASLAGLLQADDRAVRMAAGEALAVCVELNLTQHAPRKDMEAVKARVSELAAEAGGKGAEKALLVEQKELFRQVSAYMERGERPSKALQTSSDRRKSIKVSTWAKMVQLNFLRRFLAAGFLSHVKGNKLFKESFDAGADEKSTLSIAKRKLTMKTKDKVMKMNREQAWAAKNVYCIPQGGPPESDRPEQLLKLGWH
;
A
#
# COMPACT_ATOMS: atom_id res chain seq x y z
N MET A 1 59.50 44.83 -29.75
CA MET A 1 59.28 46.02 -28.89
C MET A 1 59.33 45.50 -27.45
N GLY A 2 60.46 45.48 -26.73
CA GLY A 2 61.23 46.63 -26.18
C GLY A 2 60.33 47.35 -25.16
N HIS A 3 60.50 47.35 -23.83
CA HIS A 3 61.62 47.59 -22.89
C HIS A 3 61.22 46.96 -21.52
N LYS A 4 62.02 46.28 -20.66
CA LYS A 4 63.27 46.57 -19.90
C LYS A 4 63.29 47.86 -19.06
N ASN A 5 63.21 47.73 -17.72
CA ASN A 5 64.25 48.08 -16.71
C ASN A 5 63.67 48.14 -15.26
N LYS A 6 64.18 47.35 -14.30
CA LYS A 6 65.34 47.55 -13.37
C LYS A 6 65.01 48.47 -12.18
N GLU A 7 64.98 47.99 -10.93
CA GLU A 7 66.07 47.60 -9.98
C GLU A 7 66.48 48.72 -9.01
N GLY A 8 66.74 48.33 -7.75
CA GLY A 8 67.38 49.10 -6.67
C GLY A 8 66.50 49.10 -5.41
N GLY A 9 66.77 48.39 -4.30
CA GLY A 9 68.01 48.31 -3.51
C GLY A 9 68.13 49.54 -2.58
N GLY A 10 68.28 49.49 -1.25
CA GLY A 10 68.31 48.46 -0.22
C GLY A 10 68.71 49.08 1.14
N LYS A 11 68.66 48.26 2.22
CA LYS A 11 69.35 48.37 3.55
C LYS A 11 68.94 49.53 4.49
N LYS A 12 68.47 49.27 5.74
CA LYS A 12 69.17 48.91 7.03
C LYS A 12 68.67 49.95 8.07
N GLN A 13 68.57 49.79 9.40
CA GLN A 13 69.09 48.87 10.41
C GLN A 13 68.34 49.16 11.75
N ALA A 14 68.29 48.16 12.65
CA ALA A 14 68.37 48.21 14.14
C ALA A 14 67.59 49.28 14.94
N GLY A 15 66.98 49.02 16.09
CA GLY A 15 67.09 47.97 17.10
C GLY A 15 66.61 48.59 18.43
N GLY A 16 66.16 47.79 19.40
CA GLY A 16 65.82 48.31 20.74
C GLY A 16 64.85 47.45 21.54
N SER A 17 65.39 46.79 22.56
CA SER A 17 64.76 45.90 23.53
C SER A 17 63.94 46.60 24.62
N ALA A 18 62.91 45.91 25.14
CA ALA A 18 62.76 45.50 26.56
C ALA A 18 61.37 45.72 27.20
N SER A 19 60.94 44.64 27.88
CA SER A 19 60.19 44.57 29.15
C SER A 19 58.67 44.81 29.22
N ALA A 20 57.95 43.69 29.30
CA ALA A 20 56.93 43.30 30.30
C ALA A 20 55.90 44.33 30.84
N ALA A 21 54.60 44.03 30.62
CA ALA A 21 53.59 44.04 31.67
C ALA A 21 52.32 43.26 31.27
N LYS A 22 51.92 42.34 32.15
CA LYS A 22 50.66 41.58 32.14
C LYS A 22 49.48 42.51 32.44
N ALA A 23 48.42 42.51 31.64
CA ALA A 23 47.09 42.89 32.10
C ALA A 23 45.99 42.24 31.24
N LYS A 24 45.11 41.49 31.92
CA LYS A 24 43.91 40.82 31.40
C LYS A 24 42.98 41.79 30.65
N ALA A 25 42.52 41.40 29.46
CA ALA A 25 41.30 41.93 28.87
C ALA A 25 40.49 40.83 28.17
N LYS A 26 39.34 40.52 28.80
CA LYS A 26 38.10 39.91 28.30
C LYS A 26 38.09 39.33 26.87
N ALA A 27 37.83 38.03 26.80
CA ALA A 27 37.43 37.31 25.60
C ALA A 27 36.22 38.00 24.92
N LYS A 28 36.37 38.33 23.63
CA LYS A 28 35.28 38.70 22.73
C LYS A 28 35.03 37.50 21.83
N ALA A 29 33.82 36.94 21.91
CA ALA A 29 33.37 35.77 21.16
C ALA A 29 33.56 35.93 19.64
N PRO A 30 33.88 34.88 18.89
CA PRO A 30 33.60 34.87 17.46
C PRO A 30 32.11 34.61 17.26
N LEU A 31 31.39 35.62 16.76
CA LEU A 31 30.11 35.42 16.08
C LEU A 31 30.39 34.55 14.85
N SER A 32 30.11 33.25 14.94
CA SER A 32 29.74 32.43 13.80
C SER A 32 28.34 31.91 14.02
N SER A 33 27.34 32.76 13.73
CA SER A 33 25.96 32.29 13.58
C SER A 33 25.87 31.53 12.26
N ALA A 34 26.21 30.24 12.30
CA ALA A 34 25.59 29.30 11.37
C ALA A 34 24.06 29.38 11.59
N PRO A 35 23.23 29.34 10.54
CA PRO A 35 21.79 29.23 10.76
C PRO A 35 21.55 27.95 11.54
N SER A 36 20.90 28.06 12.70
CA SER A 36 20.52 26.93 13.53
C SER A 36 19.72 25.96 12.66
N SER A 37 20.31 24.81 12.33
CA SER A 37 19.56 23.67 11.82
C SER A 37 18.39 23.45 12.76
N VAL A 38 17.17 23.38 12.24
CA VAL A 38 15.97 23.05 13.03
C VAL A 38 16.32 21.83 13.88
N ASN A 39 16.34 21.99 15.21
CA ASN A 39 16.63 20.88 16.11
C ASN A 39 15.41 19.94 16.10
N PHE A 40 15.40 19.02 15.14
CA PHE A 40 14.32 18.06 14.97
C PHE A 40 14.43 16.99 16.04
N ASN A 41 13.66 17.14 17.13
CA ASN A 41 13.56 16.16 18.20
C ASN A 41 12.10 15.68 18.41
N PRO A 42 11.64 14.69 17.62
CA PRO A 42 10.25 14.24 17.66
C PRO A 42 9.90 13.47 18.94
N LYS A 43 10.90 13.02 19.72
CA LYS A 43 10.68 12.20 20.93
C LYS A 43 10.10 12.98 22.10
N ASP A 44 10.29 14.29 22.12
CA ASP A 44 9.84 15.17 23.20
C ASP A 44 8.40 15.65 22.98
N VAL A 45 7.83 15.40 21.81
CA VAL A 45 6.48 15.84 21.44
C VAL A 45 5.48 14.74 21.75
N THR A 46 4.56 15.01 22.67
CA THR A 46 3.52 14.07 23.07
C THR A 46 2.21 14.28 22.31
N ASP A 47 1.95 15.49 21.82
CA ASP A 47 0.75 15.79 21.05
C ASP A 47 0.92 15.37 19.57
N PRO A 48 0.02 14.52 19.03
CA PRO A 48 0.14 14.06 17.66
C PRO A 48 0.06 15.18 16.62
N LEU A 49 -0.73 16.25 16.84
CA LEU A 49 -0.87 17.34 15.86
C LEU A 49 0.36 18.23 15.84
N GLU A 50 0.91 18.56 17.01
CA GLU A 50 2.19 19.26 17.12
C GLU A 50 3.33 18.47 16.47
N LEU A 51 3.32 17.14 16.60
CA LEU A 51 4.31 16.28 15.95
C LEU A 51 4.19 16.34 14.42
N LEU A 52 2.96 16.33 13.88
CA LEU A 52 2.72 16.52 12.45
C LEU A 52 3.23 17.88 11.97
N ASP A 53 2.94 18.95 12.71
CA ASP A 53 3.38 20.32 12.38
C ASP A 53 4.91 20.44 12.40
N MET A 54 5.59 19.81 13.38
CA MET A 54 7.05 19.71 13.45
C MET A 54 7.63 18.96 12.24
N CYS A 55 7.03 17.84 11.86
CA CYS A 55 7.47 17.06 10.69
C CYS A 55 7.32 17.87 9.40
N VAL A 56 6.18 18.55 9.21
CA VAL A 56 5.93 19.42 8.05
C VAL A 56 6.95 20.56 7.99
N ALA A 57 7.23 21.23 9.12
CA ALA A 57 8.22 22.29 9.18
C ALA A 57 9.63 21.80 8.77
N ALA A 58 10.05 20.64 9.28
CA ALA A 58 11.33 20.04 8.92
C ALA A 58 11.43 19.66 7.43
N LEU A 59 10.32 19.23 6.81
CA LEU A 59 10.26 18.89 5.39
C LEU A 59 10.21 20.11 4.46
N HIS A 60 9.63 21.21 4.92
CA HIS A 60 9.62 22.49 4.20
C HIS A 60 10.94 23.24 4.25
N ASP A 61 11.71 23.08 5.32
CA ASP A 61 12.99 23.74 5.45
C ASP A 61 13.97 23.27 4.36
N LYS A 62 14.30 24.19 3.44
CA LYS A 62 15.22 23.95 2.33
C LYS A 62 16.65 23.67 2.81
N SER A 63 17.00 24.10 4.02
CA SER A 63 18.29 23.88 4.65
C SER A 63 18.38 22.58 5.45
N SER A 64 17.25 21.88 5.64
CA SER A 64 17.23 20.57 6.30
C SER A 64 18.14 19.57 5.60
N SER A 65 18.94 18.86 6.40
CA SER A 65 19.76 17.76 5.90
C SER A 65 18.88 16.59 5.39
N SER A 66 19.43 15.73 4.53
CA SER A 66 18.72 14.52 4.08
C SER A 66 18.36 13.59 5.25
N ALA A 67 19.27 13.45 6.23
CA ALA A 67 18.99 12.68 7.44
C ALA A 67 17.83 13.27 8.26
N THR A 68 17.75 14.60 8.37
CA THR A 68 16.65 15.28 9.06
C THR A 68 15.33 15.07 8.34
N ARG A 69 15.29 15.18 7.00
CA ARG A 69 14.08 14.91 6.21
C ARG A 69 13.63 13.46 6.29
N GLU A 70 14.56 12.52 6.24
CA GLU A 70 14.27 11.10 6.41
C GLU A 70 13.70 10.81 7.81
N ALA A 71 14.29 11.39 8.86
CA ALA A 71 13.78 11.27 10.23
C ALA A 71 12.39 11.90 10.40
N ALA A 72 12.14 13.03 9.73
CA ALA A 72 10.83 13.68 9.72
C ALA A 72 9.78 12.83 9.00
N LEU A 73 10.09 12.25 7.84
CA LEU A 73 9.19 11.33 7.15
C LEU A 73 8.92 10.05 7.96
N ALA A 74 9.93 9.49 8.61
CA ALA A 74 9.76 8.32 9.47
C ALA A 74 8.87 8.62 10.69
N SER A 75 9.05 9.80 11.29
CA SER A 75 8.21 10.27 12.42
C SER A 75 6.78 10.55 11.98
N LEU A 76 6.60 11.12 10.79
CA LEU A 76 5.30 11.32 10.15
C LEU A 76 4.57 9.99 9.90
N VAL A 77 5.26 8.99 9.35
CA VAL A 77 4.72 7.63 9.19
C VAL A 77 4.30 7.06 10.54
N GLY A 78 5.18 7.11 11.54
CA GLY A 78 4.88 6.61 12.89
C GLY A 78 3.68 7.31 13.54
N ALA A 79 3.52 8.62 13.33
CA ALA A 79 2.38 9.39 13.82
C ALA A 79 1.07 8.96 13.15
N LEU A 80 1.09 8.75 11.83
CA LEU A 80 -0.07 8.31 11.06
C LEU A 80 -0.43 6.84 11.31
N GLU A 81 0.55 5.99 11.66
CA GLU A 81 0.31 4.60 12.09
C GLU A 81 -0.21 4.54 13.54
N GLY A 82 0.34 5.34 14.44
CA GLY A 82 0.13 5.24 15.90
C GLY A 82 -1.30 5.49 16.37
N GLY A 83 -2.16 6.05 15.52
CA GLY A 83 -3.57 6.20 15.81
C GLY A 83 -4.32 7.01 14.77
N VAL A 84 -5.65 6.97 14.87
CA VAL A 84 -6.54 7.78 14.05
C VAL A 84 -6.43 9.24 14.50
N VAL A 85 -5.46 9.97 13.95
CA VAL A 85 -5.40 11.42 14.12
C VAL A 85 -6.69 11.98 13.50
N PRO A 86 -7.51 12.74 14.26
CA PRO A 86 -8.77 13.29 13.75
C PRO A 86 -8.49 14.46 12.81
N LEU A 87 -7.94 14.16 11.63
CA LEU A 87 -7.74 15.10 10.54
C LEU A 87 -9.11 15.34 9.89
N ASP A 88 -9.76 16.44 10.27
CA ASP A 88 -11.00 16.89 9.64
C ASP A 88 -10.67 17.79 8.44
N GLU A 89 -10.78 17.23 7.23
CA GLU A 89 -10.47 17.90 5.96
C GLU A 89 -11.24 19.22 5.75
N ALA A 90 -12.40 19.38 6.38
CA ALA A 90 -13.22 20.58 6.22
C ALA A 90 -12.68 21.78 6.98
N THR A 91 -11.85 21.56 8.00
CA THR A 91 -11.35 22.58 8.93
C THR A 91 -9.84 22.56 9.11
N ASP A 92 -9.18 21.48 8.71
CA ASP A 92 -7.74 21.27 8.85
C ASP A 92 -7.06 21.22 7.47
N GLY A 93 -6.16 22.17 7.21
CA GLY A 93 -5.34 22.22 5.99
C GLY A 93 -4.14 21.26 6.02
N ARG A 94 -3.82 20.64 7.16
CA ARG A 94 -2.67 19.73 7.30
C ARG A 94 -2.63 18.59 6.29
N PRO A 95 -3.73 17.89 5.96
CA PRO A 95 -3.68 16.79 5.01
C PRO A 95 -3.12 17.21 3.65
N LEU A 96 -3.56 18.36 3.12
CA LEU A 96 -3.07 18.88 1.85
C LEU A 96 -1.60 19.30 1.92
N VAL A 97 -1.19 19.90 3.03
CA VAL A 97 0.21 20.28 3.24
C VAL A 97 1.11 19.05 3.36
N ILE A 98 0.70 18.05 4.15
CA ILE A 98 1.39 16.76 4.29
C ILE A 98 1.51 16.08 2.93
N PHE A 99 0.42 16.03 2.16
CA PHE A 99 0.42 15.48 0.81
C PHE A 99 1.42 16.22 -0.10
N ALA A 100 1.42 17.56 -0.09
CA ALA A 100 2.32 18.37 -0.89
C ALA A 100 3.81 18.14 -0.54
N VAL A 101 4.18 18.08 0.75
CA VAL A 101 5.58 17.84 1.16
C VAL A 101 6.06 16.43 0.84
N CYS A 102 5.19 15.44 0.97
CA CYS A 102 5.47 14.08 0.50
C CYS A 102 5.66 14.05 -1.02
N GLY A 103 4.82 14.77 -1.77
CA GLY A 103 4.93 14.91 -3.21
C GLY A 103 6.26 15.52 -3.67
N VAL A 104 6.81 16.49 -2.93
CA VAL A 104 8.15 17.04 -3.19
C VAL A 104 9.23 15.97 -2.97
N SER A 105 9.13 15.19 -1.90
CA SER A 105 10.08 14.12 -1.58
C SER A 105 10.06 13.00 -2.62
N ILE A 106 8.86 12.61 -3.09
CA ILE A 106 8.66 11.65 -4.18
C ILE A 106 9.30 12.16 -5.48
N LYS A 107 9.03 13.41 -5.88
CA LYS A 107 9.59 14.00 -7.10
C LYS A 107 11.12 14.06 -7.05
N LYS A 108 11.71 14.43 -5.90
CA LYS A 108 13.16 14.47 -5.72
C LYS A 108 13.78 13.07 -5.76
N GLY A 109 13.16 12.08 -5.11
CA GLY A 109 13.66 10.69 -5.13
C GLY A 109 13.50 10.00 -6.48
N SER A 110 12.53 10.39 -7.31
CA SER A 110 12.41 9.93 -8.69
C SER A 110 13.48 10.48 -9.63
N ALA A 111 14.18 11.56 -9.24
CA ALA A 111 15.15 12.28 -10.08
C ALA A 111 16.61 12.10 -9.63
N ALA A 112 16.87 11.40 -8.52
CA ALA A 112 18.17 11.40 -7.83
C ALA A 112 18.68 9.98 -7.50
N PRO A 113 20.00 9.81 -7.27
CA PRO A 113 20.61 8.51 -6.94
C PRO A 113 20.04 7.87 -5.67
N VAL A 114 20.32 6.57 -5.50
CA VAL A 114 19.85 5.63 -4.43
C VAL A 114 19.70 6.23 -3.03
N ALA A 115 20.51 7.23 -2.67
CA ALA A 115 20.47 7.94 -1.39
C ALA A 115 19.09 8.58 -1.07
N LEU A 116 18.34 9.06 -2.06
CA LEU A 116 17.01 9.66 -1.84
C LEU A 116 15.85 8.66 -2.02
N ALA A 117 16.15 7.40 -2.31
CA ALA A 117 15.12 6.37 -2.47
C ALA A 117 14.39 6.06 -1.15
N ARG A 118 15.07 6.17 -0.01
CA ARG A 118 14.46 5.97 1.31
C ARG A 118 13.48 7.10 1.66
N GLU A 119 13.85 8.36 1.42
CA GLU A 119 12.94 9.50 1.57
C GLU A 119 11.68 9.28 0.70
N ALA A 120 11.83 8.91 -0.58
CA ALA A 120 10.67 8.65 -1.45
C ALA A 120 9.78 7.49 -0.95
N ARG A 121 10.37 6.37 -0.50
CA ARG A 121 9.59 5.23 0.04
C ARG A 121 8.79 5.62 1.28
N LEU A 122 9.38 6.36 2.21
CA LEU A 122 8.66 6.85 3.39
C LEU A 122 7.56 7.83 3.00
N ALA A 123 7.80 8.68 2.00
CA ALA A 123 6.77 9.60 1.50
C ALA A 123 5.60 8.86 0.83
N TYR A 124 5.85 7.81 0.04
CA TYR A 124 4.79 6.94 -0.50
C TYR A 124 3.97 6.29 0.62
N HIS A 125 4.62 5.76 1.65
CA HIS A 125 3.95 5.16 2.79
C HIS A 125 3.10 6.20 3.54
N ALA A 126 3.66 7.39 3.81
CA ALA A 126 2.96 8.49 4.45
C ALA A 126 1.72 8.94 3.66
N VAL A 127 1.79 9.02 2.33
CA VAL A 127 0.63 9.37 1.47
C VAL A 127 -0.47 8.31 1.56
N GLY A 128 -0.11 7.02 1.50
CA GLY A 128 -1.09 5.93 1.65
C GLY A 128 -1.72 5.91 3.05
N LEU A 129 -0.93 6.10 4.11
CA LEU A 129 -1.44 6.21 5.48
C LEU A 129 -2.34 7.42 5.66
N LEU A 130 -1.94 8.59 5.12
CA LEU A 130 -2.74 9.80 5.14
C LEU A 130 -4.13 9.51 4.54
N ALA A 131 -4.20 8.93 3.33
CA ALA A 131 -5.47 8.56 2.71
C ALA A 131 -6.30 7.59 3.58
N LEU A 132 -5.66 6.64 4.26
CA LEU A 132 -6.33 5.73 5.21
C LEU A 132 -6.72 6.39 6.54
N THR A 133 -6.13 7.52 6.94
CA THR A 133 -6.54 8.25 8.16
C THR A 133 -7.70 9.21 7.91
N LEU A 134 -7.95 9.56 6.65
CA LEU A 134 -8.93 10.55 6.26
C LEU A 134 -10.38 10.02 6.33
N HIS A 135 -11.26 10.75 7.00
CA HIS A 135 -12.66 10.35 7.25
C HIS A 135 -13.68 11.05 6.35
N GLY A 136 -13.24 11.88 5.39
CA GLY A 136 -14.08 12.61 4.43
C GLY A 136 -13.73 12.33 2.95
N GLY A 137 -14.13 13.24 2.05
CA GLY A 137 -13.88 13.12 0.60
C GLY A 137 -12.42 13.34 0.19
N GLY A 138 -11.55 13.76 1.10
CA GLY A 138 -10.15 14.10 0.85
C GLY A 138 -9.30 12.91 0.43
N ALA A 139 -9.65 11.68 0.82
CA ALA A 139 -9.01 10.49 0.25
C ALA A 139 -9.23 10.38 -1.27
N THR A 140 -10.39 10.82 -1.79
CA THR A 140 -10.68 10.86 -3.23
C THR A 140 -9.85 11.92 -3.94
N GLU A 141 -9.65 13.08 -3.32
CA GLU A 141 -8.78 14.14 -3.85
C GLU A 141 -7.32 13.69 -3.88
N ILE A 142 -6.82 13.08 -2.79
CA ILE A 142 -5.48 12.48 -2.73
C ILE A 142 -5.30 11.42 -3.83
N LEU A 143 -6.29 10.55 -4.05
CA LEU A 143 -6.24 9.58 -5.15
C LEU A 143 -6.13 10.28 -6.51
N ALA A 144 -6.99 11.26 -6.79
CA ALA A 144 -6.99 11.98 -8.06
C ALA A 144 -5.66 12.70 -8.33
N GLU A 145 -5.07 13.33 -7.32
CA GLU A 145 -3.82 14.08 -7.45
C GLU A 145 -2.57 13.18 -7.48
N SER A 146 -2.58 12.06 -6.72
CA SER A 146 -1.43 11.14 -6.65
C SER A 146 -1.37 10.17 -7.82
N PHE A 147 -2.52 9.75 -8.37
CA PHE A 147 -2.59 8.71 -9.39
C PHE A 147 -1.65 8.95 -10.59
N PRO A 148 -1.61 10.15 -11.23
CA PRO A 148 -0.74 10.38 -12.39
C PRO A 148 0.75 10.19 -12.05
N MET A 149 1.16 10.54 -10.83
CA MET A 149 2.55 10.38 -10.38
C MET A 149 2.88 8.91 -10.12
N LEU A 150 1.96 8.18 -9.48
CA LEU A 150 2.12 6.76 -9.15
C LEU A 150 2.12 5.89 -10.41
N ALA A 151 1.17 6.12 -11.32
CA ALA A 151 1.08 5.41 -12.58
C ALA A 151 2.34 5.60 -13.44
N ARG A 152 2.86 6.85 -13.51
CA ARG A 152 4.12 7.13 -14.24
C ARG A 152 5.32 6.41 -13.60
N ALA A 153 5.38 6.33 -12.27
CA ALA A 153 6.44 5.62 -11.57
C ALA A 153 6.41 4.10 -11.85
N LEU A 154 5.22 3.50 -11.97
CA LEU A 154 5.06 2.08 -12.34
C LEU A 154 5.37 1.79 -13.81
N GLN A 155 5.25 2.79 -14.70
CA GLN A 155 5.57 2.67 -16.12
C GLN A 155 7.07 2.84 -16.43
N GLN A 156 7.89 3.18 -15.44
CA GLN A 156 9.34 3.27 -15.64
C GLN A 156 9.94 1.88 -15.91
N PRO A 157 11.00 1.79 -16.73
CA PRO A 157 11.63 0.52 -17.03
C PRO A 157 12.15 -0.17 -15.74
N PRO A 158 12.04 -1.50 -15.59
CA PRO A 158 12.43 -2.20 -14.35
C PRO A 158 13.89 -2.02 -13.93
N SER A 159 14.76 -1.60 -14.87
CA SER A 159 16.17 -1.31 -14.62
C SER A 159 16.41 0.04 -13.96
N SER A 160 15.45 0.97 -13.99
CA SER A 160 15.63 2.33 -13.48
C SER A 160 15.18 2.52 -12.03
N VAL A 161 14.35 1.61 -11.49
CA VAL A 161 13.78 1.73 -10.15
C VAL A 161 14.08 0.48 -9.34
N ASP A 162 14.54 0.67 -8.10
CA ASP A 162 14.75 -0.43 -7.17
C ASP A 162 13.44 -1.17 -6.83
N PRO A 163 13.43 -2.52 -6.74
CA PRO A 163 12.22 -3.30 -6.42
C PRO A 163 11.49 -2.86 -5.16
N THR A 164 12.20 -2.42 -4.12
CA THR A 164 11.56 -1.95 -2.87
C THR A 164 10.84 -0.63 -3.06
N THR A 165 11.34 0.22 -3.96
CA THR A 165 10.67 1.46 -4.34
C THR A 165 9.43 1.16 -5.17
N VAL A 166 9.50 0.21 -6.11
CA VAL A 166 8.31 -0.23 -6.87
C VAL A 166 7.24 -0.80 -5.93
N ALA A 167 7.62 -1.63 -4.96
CA ALA A 167 6.70 -2.14 -3.94
C ALA A 167 6.04 -1.00 -3.13
N ALA A 168 6.81 0.03 -2.73
CA ALA A 168 6.26 1.19 -2.03
C ALA A 168 5.27 1.99 -2.89
N VAL A 169 5.53 2.13 -4.20
CA VAL A 169 4.60 2.78 -5.15
C VAL A 169 3.31 1.96 -5.27
N LEU A 170 3.43 0.64 -5.42
CA LEU A 170 2.29 -0.29 -5.51
C LEU A 170 1.43 -0.22 -4.24
N ASP A 171 2.05 -0.29 -3.07
CA ASP A 171 1.37 -0.21 -1.78
C ASP A 171 0.68 1.14 -1.57
N CYS A 172 1.35 2.24 -1.93
CA CYS A 172 0.76 3.57 -1.90
C CYS A 172 -0.47 3.64 -2.81
N LEU A 173 -0.35 3.17 -4.06
CA LEU A 173 -1.47 3.15 -5.02
C LEU A 173 -2.64 2.31 -4.48
N ALA A 174 -2.38 1.13 -3.92
CA ALA A 174 -3.42 0.32 -3.30
C ALA A 174 -4.11 1.03 -2.13
N ALA A 175 -3.35 1.65 -1.23
CA ALA A 175 -3.91 2.34 -0.07
C ALA A 175 -4.77 3.55 -0.47
N VAL A 176 -4.27 4.41 -1.37
CA VAL A 176 -5.02 5.59 -1.83
C VAL A 176 -6.24 5.21 -2.66
N THR A 177 -6.14 4.18 -3.52
CA THR A 177 -7.29 3.69 -4.30
C THR A 177 -8.32 3.04 -3.40
N PHE A 178 -7.90 2.20 -2.45
CA PHE A 178 -8.80 1.59 -1.49
C PHE A 178 -9.59 2.67 -0.75
N ALA A 179 -8.90 3.67 -0.18
CA ALA A 179 -9.48 4.76 0.59
C ALA A 179 -10.36 5.71 -0.23
N GLY A 180 -9.90 6.10 -1.43
CA GLY A 180 -10.43 7.21 -2.19
C GLY A 180 -11.36 6.86 -3.36
N ALA A 181 -11.34 5.61 -3.87
CA ALA A 181 -12.16 5.23 -5.01
C ALA A 181 -13.63 5.12 -4.61
N LEU A 182 -14.45 6.02 -5.17
CA LEU A 182 -15.90 6.07 -4.98
C LEU A 182 -16.66 5.31 -6.08
N GLY A 183 -16.07 5.14 -7.26
CA GLY A 183 -16.65 4.45 -8.41
C GLY A 183 -15.76 3.33 -8.96
N THR A 184 -16.32 2.53 -9.86
CA THR A 184 -15.61 1.43 -10.52
C THR A 184 -14.45 1.92 -11.38
N GLU A 185 -14.60 3.07 -12.04
CA GLU A 185 -13.60 3.62 -12.96
C GLU A 185 -12.25 3.90 -12.29
N ASP A 186 -12.24 4.46 -11.08
CA ASP A 186 -11.00 4.78 -10.36
C ASP A 186 -10.26 3.52 -9.90
N ALA A 187 -11.03 2.51 -9.46
CA ALA A 187 -10.49 1.20 -9.11
C ALA A 187 -9.96 0.47 -10.35
N GLU A 188 -10.72 0.45 -11.46
CA GLU A 188 -10.33 -0.15 -12.74
C GLU A 188 -9.07 0.48 -13.32
N ARG A 189 -8.95 1.82 -13.27
CA ARG A 189 -7.74 2.53 -13.72
C ARG A 189 -6.51 2.12 -12.93
N SER A 190 -6.65 1.97 -11.61
CA SER A 190 -5.58 1.51 -10.71
C SER A 190 -5.21 0.05 -10.95
N LEU A 191 -6.21 -0.83 -11.10
CA LEU A 191 -6.02 -2.24 -11.45
C LEU A 191 -5.25 -2.39 -12.76
N LYS A 192 -5.62 -1.62 -13.79
CA LYS A 192 -4.92 -1.64 -15.09
C LYS A 192 -3.48 -1.17 -14.99
N ALA A 193 -3.21 -0.13 -14.20
CA ALA A 193 -1.85 0.37 -13.98
C ALA A 193 -0.96 -0.69 -13.30
N ILE A 194 -1.47 -1.37 -12.27
CA ILE A 194 -0.75 -2.45 -11.59
C ILE A 194 -0.58 -3.66 -12.50
N TRP A 195 -1.62 -4.03 -13.26
CA TRP A 195 -1.56 -5.17 -14.18
C TRP A 195 -0.50 -5.00 -15.27
N GLY A 196 -0.26 -3.76 -15.73
CA GLY A 196 0.84 -3.46 -16.65
C GLY A 196 2.23 -3.79 -16.10
N VAL A 197 2.42 -3.82 -14.78
CA VAL A 197 3.66 -4.25 -14.13
C VAL A 197 3.78 -5.78 -14.13
N VAL A 198 2.66 -6.49 -13.97
CA VAL A 198 2.60 -7.96 -14.02
C VAL A 198 2.90 -8.47 -15.43
N VAL A 199 2.25 -7.88 -16.43
CA VAL A 199 2.38 -8.24 -17.86
C VAL A 199 3.31 -7.24 -18.54
N CYS A 200 4.62 -7.37 -18.29
CA CYS A 200 5.61 -6.55 -19.00
C CYS A 200 5.77 -7.06 -20.46
N PRO A 201 5.47 -6.25 -21.51
CA PRO A 201 5.43 -6.72 -22.90
C PRO A 201 6.77 -7.22 -23.49
N ASN A 202 7.90 -6.85 -22.89
CA ASN A 202 9.25 -7.17 -23.40
C ASN A 202 9.91 -8.37 -22.68
N GLN A 203 9.13 -9.27 -22.09
CA GLN A 203 9.66 -10.50 -21.48
C GLN A 203 10.13 -11.47 -22.58
N SER A 204 11.36 -11.28 -23.09
CA SER A 204 12.06 -12.38 -23.74
C SER A 204 12.29 -13.48 -22.71
N SER A 205 12.18 -14.75 -23.13
CA SER A 205 12.17 -15.97 -22.31
C SER A 205 13.35 -16.18 -21.34
N ARG A 206 14.31 -15.25 -21.28
CA ARG A 206 15.47 -15.25 -20.39
C ARG A 206 15.34 -14.35 -19.15
N SER A 207 14.25 -13.56 -19.04
CA SER A 207 14.04 -12.62 -17.92
C SER A 207 13.41 -13.25 -16.66
N ALA A 208 12.87 -14.47 -16.75
CA ALA A 208 12.21 -15.16 -15.63
C ALA A 208 13.19 -15.54 -14.49
N ALA A 209 14.49 -15.54 -14.75
CA ALA A 209 15.53 -15.84 -13.78
C ALA A 209 16.03 -14.62 -12.98
N ASN A 210 15.50 -13.40 -13.20
CA ASN A 210 15.92 -12.22 -12.46
C ASN A 210 15.16 -12.10 -11.11
N PRO A 211 15.82 -12.32 -9.95
CA PRO A 211 15.14 -12.30 -8.65
C PRO A 211 14.50 -10.95 -8.32
N LYS A 212 15.10 -9.84 -8.80
CA LYS A 212 14.55 -8.49 -8.62
C LYS A 212 13.21 -8.32 -9.33
N GLN A 213 13.10 -8.85 -10.55
CA GLN A 213 11.88 -8.80 -11.33
C GLN A 213 10.80 -9.71 -10.71
N ALA A 214 11.19 -10.90 -10.24
CA ALA A 214 10.27 -11.80 -9.56
C ALA A 214 9.65 -11.14 -8.31
N ALA A 215 10.46 -10.46 -7.50
CA ALA A 215 9.97 -9.71 -6.34
C ALA A 215 8.97 -8.60 -6.74
N VAL A 216 9.25 -7.85 -7.81
CA VAL A 216 8.33 -6.82 -8.34
C VAL A 216 7.02 -7.43 -8.82
N THR A 217 7.09 -8.53 -9.58
CA THR A 217 5.89 -9.22 -10.10
C THR A 217 5.06 -9.80 -8.96
N ALA A 218 5.67 -10.41 -7.94
CA ALA A 218 4.96 -10.91 -6.77
C ALA A 218 4.28 -9.78 -6.00
N ALA A 219 4.97 -8.67 -5.76
CA ALA A 219 4.38 -7.49 -5.11
C ALA A 219 3.20 -6.93 -5.92
N ALA A 220 3.37 -6.77 -7.24
CA ALA A 220 2.31 -6.27 -8.13
C ALA A 220 1.08 -7.18 -8.12
N LEU A 221 1.26 -8.51 -8.14
CA LEU A 221 0.15 -9.46 -8.04
C LEU A 221 -0.58 -9.34 -6.70
N LEU A 222 0.13 -9.28 -5.58
CA LEU A 222 -0.50 -9.13 -4.26
C LEU A 222 -1.29 -7.81 -4.16
N THR A 223 -0.73 -6.71 -4.65
CA THR A 223 -1.40 -5.41 -4.70
C THR A 223 -2.62 -5.41 -5.64
N TRP A 224 -2.49 -6.04 -6.81
CA TRP A 224 -3.60 -6.17 -7.77
C TRP A 224 -4.74 -7.00 -7.17
N THR A 225 -4.42 -8.15 -6.58
CA THR A 225 -5.39 -9.03 -5.93
C THR A 225 -6.08 -8.30 -4.78
N PHE A 226 -5.34 -7.57 -3.96
CA PHE A 226 -5.93 -6.74 -2.90
C PHE A 226 -6.96 -5.75 -3.47
N LEU A 227 -6.60 -4.94 -4.46
CA LEU A 227 -7.53 -3.98 -5.03
C LEU A 227 -8.73 -4.66 -5.72
N LEU A 228 -8.52 -5.82 -6.35
CA LEU A 228 -9.58 -6.58 -7.00
C LEU A 228 -10.69 -6.95 -6.02
N THR A 229 -10.34 -7.33 -4.78
CA THR A 229 -11.32 -7.63 -3.72
C THR A 229 -12.12 -6.42 -3.26
N THR A 230 -11.70 -5.21 -3.62
CA THR A 230 -12.31 -3.94 -3.25
C THR A 230 -12.98 -3.26 -4.46
N ALA A 231 -12.81 -3.81 -5.65
CA ALA A 231 -13.51 -3.35 -6.83
C ALA A 231 -14.90 -3.97 -6.86
N THR A 232 -15.93 -3.15 -7.00
CA THR A 232 -17.31 -3.64 -7.13
C THR A 232 -17.52 -4.15 -8.55
N ILE A 233 -17.30 -5.45 -8.77
CA ILE A 233 -17.48 -6.06 -10.09
C ILE A 233 -18.91 -6.60 -10.21
N THR A 234 -19.72 -5.94 -11.03
CA THR A 234 -21.09 -6.38 -11.34
C THR A 234 -21.11 -7.52 -12.36
N ASP A 235 -22.22 -8.26 -12.42
CA ASP A 235 -22.41 -9.30 -13.46
C ASP A 235 -22.34 -8.73 -14.88
N ALA A 236 -22.86 -7.51 -15.08
CA ALA A 236 -22.78 -6.82 -16.36
C ALA A 236 -21.32 -6.56 -16.77
N GLN A 237 -20.47 -6.09 -15.84
CA GLN A 237 -19.04 -5.89 -16.07
C GLN A 237 -18.30 -7.21 -16.32
N ARG A 238 -18.59 -8.27 -15.54
CA ARG A 238 -18.02 -9.62 -15.80
C ARG A 238 -18.32 -10.09 -17.22
N LYS A 239 -19.55 -9.88 -17.67
CA LYS A 239 -19.98 -10.30 -19.02
C LYS A 239 -19.36 -9.42 -20.10
N ALA A 240 -19.31 -8.11 -19.90
CA ALA A 240 -18.76 -7.15 -20.84
C ALA A 240 -17.25 -7.35 -21.06
N ASP A 241 -16.49 -7.59 -19.99
CA ASP A 241 -15.04 -7.80 -20.04
C ASP A 241 -14.63 -9.28 -19.96
N ARG A 242 -15.48 -10.18 -20.50
CA ARG A 242 -15.21 -11.63 -20.48
C ARG A 242 -13.83 -11.98 -21.04
N ALA A 243 -13.46 -11.35 -22.16
CA ALA A 243 -12.18 -11.61 -22.81
C ALA A 243 -10.99 -11.16 -21.94
N GLY A 244 -11.12 -10.00 -21.27
CA GLY A 244 -10.12 -9.50 -20.33
C GLY A 244 -9.94 -10.43 -19.14
N TRP A 245 -11.02 -10.88 -18.51
CA TRP A 245 -10.95 -11.83 -17.40
C TRP A 245 -10.35 -13.17 -17.81
N ASN A 246 -10.73 -13.72 -18.97
CA ASN A 246 -10.14 -14.96 -19.47
C ASN A 246 -8.63 -14.81 -19.73
N ALA A 247 -8.20 -13.68 -20.32
CA ALA A 247 -6.79 -13.39 -20.54
C ALA A 247 -6.01 -13.21 -19.22
N ALA A 248 -6.63 -12.57 -18.22
CA ALA A 248 -6.06 -12.42 -16.88
C ALA A 248 -5.89 -13.78 -16.20
N VAL A 249 -6.92 -14.64 -16.21
CA VAL A 249 -6.88 -16.00 -15.66
C VAL A 249 -5.80 -16.84 -16.35
N ALA A 250 -5.72 -16.80 -17.68
CA ALA A 250 -4.67 -17.50 -18.43
C ALA A 250 -3.26 -17.00 -18.06
N SER A 251 -3.09 -15.69 -17.87
CA SER A 251 -1.82 -15.10 -17.44
C SER A 251 -1.44 -15.57 -16.03
N LEU A 252 -2.38 -15.58 -15.08
CA LEU A 252 -2.16 -16.09 -13.73
C LEU A 252 -1.81 -17.59 -13.74
N ALA A 253 -2.49 -18.38 -14.58
CA ALA A 253 -2.18 -19.79 -14.77
C ALA A 253 -0.74 -20.00 -15.27
N GLY A 254 -0.26 -19.15 -16.19
CA GLY A 254 1.13 -19.15 -16.63
C GLY A 254 2.11 -18.83 -15.50
N LEU A 255 1.76 -17.90 -14.60
CA LEU A 255 2.59 -17.51 -13.46
C LEU A 255 2.71 -18.61 -12.38
N LEU A 256 1.81 -19.60 -12.35
CA LEU A 256 1.98 -20.82 -11.53
C LEU A 256 3.17 -21.69 -11.97
N GLN A 257 3.73 -21.43 -13.16
CA GLN A 257 4.91 -22.10 -13.69
C GLN A 257 6.21 -21.31 -13.46
N ALA A 258 6.15 -20.16 -12.77
CA ALA A 258 7.35 -19.36 -12.49
C ALA A 258 8.33 -20.11 -11.58
N ASP A 259 9.64 -19.90 -11.79
CA ASP A 259 10.68 -20.49 -10.94
C ASP A 259 10.59 -19.98 -9.50
N ASP A 260 10.32 -18.68 -9.36
CA ASP A 260 10.20 -18.01 -8.07
C ASP A 260 8.91 -18.41 -7.31
N ARG A 261 9.07 -18.79 -6.05
CA ARG A 261 7.97 -19.26 -5.20
C ARG A 261 7.01 -18.15 -4.81
N ALA A 262 7.50 -16.93 -4.57
CA ALA A 262 6.64 -15.82 -4.18
C ALA A 262 5.71 -15.43 -5.34
N VAL A 263 6.20 -15.47 -6.58
CA VAL A 263 5.37 -15.27 -7.78
C VAL A 263 4.29 -16.35 -7.89
N ARG A 264 4.65 -17.63 -7.74
CA ARG A 264 3.69 -18.74 -7.76
C ARG A 264 2.62 -18.59 -6.68
N MET A 265 3.03 -18.30 -5.44
CA MET A 265 2.11 -18.11 -4.31
C MET A 265 1.15 -16.94 -4.57
N ALA A 266 1.66 -15.80 -5.02
CA ALA A 266 0.82 -14.64 -5.33
C ALA A 266 -0.17 -14.93 -6.47
N ALA A 267 0.24 -15.68 -7.50
CA ALA A 267 -0.66 -16.10 -8.57
C ALA A 267 -1.74 -17.10 -8.09
N GLY A 268 -1.39 -18.02 -7.19
CA GLY A 268 -2.34 -18.95 -6.57
C GLY A 268 -3.40 -18.25 -5.73
N GLU A 269 -3.00 -17.29 -4.90
CA GLU A 269 -3.92 -16.46 -4.10
C GLU A 269 -4.82 -15.61 -5.02
N ALA A 270 -4.26 -15.02 -6.08
CA ALA A 270 -5.02 -14.28 -7.09
C ALA A 270 -6.08 -15.15 -7.78
N LEU A 271 -5.72 -16.38 -8.17
CA LEU A 271 -6.67 -17.32 -8.78
C LEU A 271 -7.78 -17.73 -7.81
N ALA A 272 -7.46 -17.95 -6.54
CA ALA A 272 -8.47 -18.25 -5.52
C ALA A 272 -9.48 -17.11 -5.37
N VAL A 273 -9.01 -15.85 -5.35
CA VAL A 273 -9.89 -14.68 -5.37
C VAL A 273 -10.70 -14.58 -6.67
N CYS A 274 -10.10 -14.83 -7.83
CA CYS A 274 -10.81 -14.83 -9.11
C CYS A 274 -11.94 -15.87 -9.15
N VAL A 275 -11.72 -17.07 -8.59
CA VAL A 275 -12.77 -18.10 -8.44
C VAL A 275 -13.85 -17.62 -7.48
N GLU A 276 -13.47 -17.05 -6.32
CA GLU A 276 -14.42 -16.55 -5.32
C GLU A 276 -15.30 -15.41 -5.84
N LEU A 277 -14.74 -14.52 -6.67
CA LEU A 277 -15.45 -13.43 -7.33
C LEU A 277 -16.16 -13.87 -8.63
N ASN A 278 -16.18 -15.17 -8.93
CA ASN A 278 -16.79 -15.76 -10.11
C ASN A 278 -16.25 -15.16 -11.45
N LEU A 279 -14.99 -14.74 -11.48
CA LEU A 279 -14.31 -14.20 -12.67
C LEU A 279 -13.86 -15.31 -13.63
N THR A 280 -13.76 -16.54 -13.14
CA THR A 280 -13.37 -17.73 -13.92
C THR A 280 -14.54 -18.42 -14.63
N GLN A 281 -15.78 -17.93 -14.48
CA GLN A 281 -17.00 -18.60 -15.00
C GLN A 281 -17.02 -18.84 -16.51
N HIS A 282 -16.20 -18.12 -17.27
CA HIS A 282 -16.09 -18.22 -18.73
C HIS A 282 -14.73 -18.73 -19.19
N ALA A 283 -13.86 -19.11 -18.26
CA ALA A 283 -12.60 -19.75 -18.59
C ALA A 283 -12.89 -21.15 -19.17
N PRO A 284 -12.17 -21.58 -20.23
CA PRO A 284 -12.35 -22.92 -20.77
C PRO A 284 -12.16 -23.99 -19.69
N ARG A 285 -13.07 -24.97 -19.63
CA ARG A 285 -13.01 -26.04 -18.62
C ARG A 285 -11.65 -26.74 -18.59
N LYS A 286 -11.09 -27.03 -19.78
CA LYS A 286 -9.76 -27.63 -19.93
C LYS A 286 -8.66 -26.83 -19.22
N ASP A 287 -8.72 -25.50 -19.31
CA ASP A 287 -7.72 -24.63 -18.71
C ASP A 287 -7.87 -24.61 -17.19
N MET A 288 -9.11 -24.59 -16.68
CA MET A 288 -9.35 -24.68 -15.24
C MET A 288 -8.95 -26.03 -14.65
N GLU A 289 -9.12 -27.14 -15.37
CA GLU A 289 -8.62 -28.45 -14.95
C GLU A 289 -7.08 -28.49 -14.93
N ALA A 290 -6.41 -27.85 -15.90
CA ALA A 290 -4.95 -27.70 -15.88
C ALA A 290 -4.47 -26.85 -14.69
N VAL A 291 -5.20 -25.78 -14.36
CA VAL A 291 -4.92 -24.96 -13.16
C VAL A 291 -5.05 -25.80 -11.88
N LYS A 292 -6.13 -26.56 -11.73
CA LYS A 292 -6.34 -27.44 -10.56
C LYS A 292 -5.22 -28.47 -10.42
N ALA A 293 -4.88 -29.14 -11.52
CA ALA A 293 -3.78 -30.11 -11.54
C ALA A 293 -2.47 -29.47 -11.07
N ARG A 294 -2.13 -28.28 -11.60
CA ARG A 294 -0.93 -27.57 -11.21
C ARG A 294 -0.93 -27.12 -9.75
N VAL A 295 -2.06 -26.63 -9.25
CA VAL A 295 -2.23 -26.27 -7.82
C VAL A 295 -1.98 -27.49 -6.92
N SER A 296 -2.52 -28.66 -7.28
CA SER A 296 -2.32 -29.90 -6.53
C SER A 296 -0.87 -30.39 -6.57
N GLU A 297 -0.17 -30.24 -7.71
CA GLU A 297 1.28 -30.50 -7.79
C GLU A 297 2.09 -29.60 -6.85
N LEU A 298 1.78 -28.29 -6.81
CA LEU A 298 2.47 -27.32 -5.97
C LEU A 298 2.22 -27.54 -4.47
N ALA A 299 1.04 -28.04 -4.11
CA ALA A 299 0.72 -28.46 -2.73
C ALA A 299 1.55 -29.68 -2.28
N ALA A 300 1.92 -30.55 -3.22
CA ALA A 300 2.70 -31.76 -2.97
C ALA A 300 4.21 -31.60 -3.26
N GLU A 301 4.67 -30.41 -3.67
CA GLU A 301 6.06 -30.18 -4.10
C GLU A 301 7.07 -30.70 -3.06
N ALA A 302 8.01 -31.52 -3.53
CA ALA A 302 9.11 -32.01 -2.73
C ALA A 302 10.19 -30.93 -2.58
N GLY A 303 10.84 -30.86 -1.42
CA GLY A 303 11.94 -29.93 -1.21
C GLY A 303 13.16 -30.30 -2.05
N GLY A 304 13.56 -29.42 -2.96
CA GLY A 304 14.84 -29.53 -3.67
C GLY A 304 16.04 -29.28 -2.73
N LYS A 305 17.22 -29.81 -3.10
CA LYS A 305 18.48 -29.48 -2.40
C LYS A 305 18.72 -27.96 -2.48
N GLY A 306 18.87 -27.31 -1.33
CA GLY A 306 19.10 -25.86 -1.24
C GLY A 306 17.84 -24.98 -1.25
N ALA A 307 16.64 -25.56 -1.19
CA ALA A 307 15.40 -24.78 -1.13
C ALA A 307 15.23 -24.08 0.24
N GLU A 308 14.72 -22.85 0.22
CA GLU A 308 14.31 -22.13 1.43
C GLU A 308 13.15 -22.88 2.10
N LYS A 309 13.48 -23.64 3.16
CA LYS A 309 12.56 -24.58 3.80
C LYS A 309 11.29 -23.91 4.32
N ALA A 310 11.39 -22.67 4.82
CA ALA A 310 10.24 -21.92 5.33
C ALA A 310 9.26 -21.56 4.21
N LEU A 311 9.75 -20.93 3.14
CA LEU A 311 8.92 -20.52 2.01
C LEU A 311 8.27 -21.71 1.30
N LEU A 312 8.96 -22.85 1.23
CA LEU A 312 8.36 -24.09 0.71
C LEU A 312 7.19 -24.58 1.57
N VAL A 313 7.30 -24.51 2.91
CA VAL A 313 6.21 -24.89 3.81
C VAL A 313 5.01 -23.96 3.64
N GLU A 314 5.25 -22.65 3.56
CA GLU A 314 4.19 -21.66 3.31
C GLU A 314 3.52 -21.89 1.94
N GLN A 315 4.31 -22.15 0.90
CA GLN A 315 3.80 -22.48 -0.43
C GLN A 315 2.88 -23.70 -0.38
N LYS A 316 3.34 -24.81 0.21
CA LYS A 316 2.56 -26.05 0.27
C LYS A 316 1.26 -25.85 1.03
N GLU A 317 1.29 -25.14 2.15
CA GLU A 317 0.10 -24.86 2.94
C GLU A 317 -0.90 -23.97 2.18
N LEU A 318 -0.41 -22.93 1.51
CA LEU A 318 -1.25 -22.09 0.64
C LEU A 318 -1.92 -22.92 -0.45
N PHE A 319 -1.15 -23.70 -1.22
CA PHE A 319 -1.72 -24.49 -2.32
C PHE A 319 -2.60 -25.64 -1.85
N ARG A 320 -2.38 -26.19 -0.65
CA ARG A 320 -3.31 -27.14 -0.03
C ARG A 320 -4.67 -26.49 0.24
N GLN A 321 -4.69 -25.25 0.72
CA GLN A 321 -5.92 -24.49 0.92
C GLN A 321 -6.57 -24.10 -0.40
N VAL A 322 -5.81 -23.65 -1.40
CA VAL A 322 -6.34 -23.32 -2.74
C VAL A 322 -6.90 -24.56 -3.44
N SER A 323 -6.21 -25.71 -3.39
CA SER A 323 -6.68 -26.99 -3.91
C SER A 323 -8.00 -27.41 -3.26
N ALA A 324 -8.04 -27.41 -1.92
CA ALA A 324 -9.25 -27.71 -1.15
C ALA A 324 -10.43 -26.79 -1.52
N TYR A 325 -10.16 -25.50 -1.72
CA TYR A 325 -11.16 -24.54 -2.15
C TYR A 325 -11.67 -24.82 -3.56
N MET A 326 -10.78 -25.06 -4.53
CA MET A 326 -11.16 -25.28 -5.93
C MET A 326 -11.85 -26.63 -6.17
N GLU A 327 -11.56 -27.65 -5.36
CA GLU A 327 -12.15 -28.99 -5.49
C GLU A 327 -13.42 -29.17 -4.66
N ARG A 328 -13.41 -28.68 -3.40
CA ARG A 328 -14.44 -28.98 -2.40
C ARG A 328 -15.18 -27.74 -1.91
N GLY A 329 -14.81 -26.55 -2.37
CA GLY A 329 -15.39 -25.29 -1.91
C GLY A 329 -14.98 -24.90 -0.48
N GLU A 330 -13.98 -25.57 0.09
CA GLU A 330 -13.49 -25.30 1.45
C GLU A 330 -12.85 -23.92 1.53
N ARG A 331 -13.49 -22.99 2.25
CA ARG A 331 -12.98 -21.63 2.40
C ARG A 331 -11.86 -21.56 3.42
N PRO A 332 -10.89 -20.64 3.24
CA PRO A 332 -9.81 -20.49 4.19
C PRO A 332 -10.35 -19.84 5.48
N SER A 333 -9.80 -20.20 6.64
CA SER A 333 -10.22 -19.69 7.94
C SER A 333 -9.02 -19.19 8.73
N LYS A 334 -9.04 -17.92 9.12
CA LYS A 334 -8.01 -17.31 9.96
C LYS A 334 -8.68 -16.46 11.04
N ALA A 335 -8.30 -16.69 12.29
CA ALA A 335 -8.76 -15.91 13.43
C ALA A 335 -7.61 -15.05 13.96
N LEU A 336 -7.80 -13.74 14.02
CA LEU A 336 -6.86 -12.78 14.61
C LEU A 336 -7.42 -12.23 15.91
N GLN A 337 -6.72 -12.44 17.02
CA GLN A 337 -7.09 -11.86 18.30
C GLN A 337 -6.82 -10.35 18.30
N THR A 338 -7.81 -9.54 18.67
CA THR A 338 -7.69 -8.07 18.73
C THR A 338 -7.63 -7.51 20.15
N SER A 339 -7.73 -8.39 21.15
CA SER A 339 -7.74 -8.09 22.58
C SER A 339 -7.31 -9.33 23.37
N SER A 340 -6.95 -9.15 24.65
CA SER A 340 -6.77 -10.25 25.62
C SER A 340 -8.07 -11.02 25.88
N ASP A 341 -9.21 -10.43 25.53
CA ASP A 341 -10.52 -11.08 25.53
C ASP A 341 -10.70 -11.92 24.25
N ARG A 342 -10.79 -13.26 24.40
CA ARG A 342 -10.97 -14.22 23.29
C ARG A 342 -12.24 -13.99 22.47
N ARG A 343 -13.21 -13.21 22.98
CA ARG A 343 -14.46 -12.90 22.26
C ARG A 343 -14.28 -11.85 21.15
N LYS A 344 -13.23 -11.03 21.19
CA LYS A 344 -12.95 -10.01 20.16
C LYS A 344 -11.88 -10.50 19.19
N SER A 345 -12.20 -11.53 18.41
CA SER A 345 -11.31 -12.04 17.34
C SER A 345 -11.87 -11.70 15.98
N ILE A 346 -11.09 -11.04 15.12
CA ILE A 346 -11.43 -10.88 13.70
C ILE A 346 -11.32 -12.26 13.05
N LYS A 347 -12.44 -12.79 12.56
CA LYS A 347 -12.45 -14.02 11.78
C LYS A 347 -12.59 -13.65 10.30
N VAL A 348 -11.70 -14.16 9.47
CA VAL A 348 -11.83 -14.08 8.00
C VAL A 348 -12.06 -15.48 7.46
N SER A 349 -13.12 -15.61 6.65
CA SER A 349 -13.63 -16.88 6.14
C SER A 349 -13.77 -16.89 4.61
N THR A 350 -13.16 -15.93 3.93
CA THR A 350 -13.15 -15.80 2.47
C THR A 350 -11.75 -15.40 2.01
N TRP A 351 -11.39 -15.77 0.78
CA TRP A 351 -10.11 -15.38 0.19
C TRP A 351 -10.00 -13.86 0.08
N ALA A 352 -11.08 -13.20 -0.37
CA ALA A 352 -11.11 -11.75 -0.49
C ALA A 352 -10.80 -11.05 0.83
N LYS A 353 -11.46 -11.46 1.94
CA LYS A 353 -11.21 -10.87 3.26
C LYS A 353 -9.84 -11.24 3.82
N MET A 354 -9.31 -12.43 3.48
CA MET A 354 -7.95 -12.81 3.86
C MET A 354 -6.90 -11.92 3.19
N VAL A 355 -7.02 -11.67 1.88
CA VAL A 355 -6.11 -10.77 1.16
C VAL A 355 -6.20 -9.34 1.70
N GLN A 356 -7.42 -8.83 1.93
CA GLN A 356 -7.63 -7.51 2.56
C GLN A 356 -6.94 -7.42 3.92
N LEU A 357 -7.11 -8.43 4.78
CA LEU A 357 -6.49 -8.48 6.09
C LEU A 357 -4.96 -8.48 6.00
N ASN A 358 -4.39 -9.32 5.13
CA ASN A 358 -2.95 -9.45 4.98
C ASN A 358 -2.32 -8.14 4.49
N PHE A 359 -2.91 -7.48 3.50
CA PHE A 359 -2.44 -6.17 3.03
C PHE A 359 -2.54 -5.11 4.12
N LEU A 360 -3.72 -4.92 4.73
CA LEU A 360 -3.95 -3.86 5.72
C LEU A 360 -3.09 -4.05 6.97
N ARG A 361 -2.91 -5.30 7.43
CA ARG A 361 -2.03 -5.60 8.57
C ARG A 361 -0.57 -5.27 8.26
N ARG A 362 -0.09 -5.57 7.05
CA ARG A 362 1.27 -5.25 6.63
C ARG A 362 1.47 -3.75 6.47
N PHE A 363 0.51 -3.06 5.85
CA PHE A 363 0.61 -1.64 5.52
C PHE A 363 0.43 -0.72 6.74
N LEU A 364 -0.48 -1.05 7.66
CA LEU A 364 -0.73 -0.29 8.90
C LEU A 364 0.18 -0.70 10.06
N ALA A 365 0.96 -1.78 9.90
CA ALA A 365 1.92 -2.28 10.88
C ALA A 365 1.37 -2.32 12.33
N ALA A 366 2.07 -1.69 13.28
CA ALA A 366 1.65 -1.63 14.69
C ALA A 366 0.33 -0.87 14.88
N GLY A 367 -0.01 0.03 13.96
CA GLY A 367 -1.23 0.81 13.92
C GLY A 367 -2.50 0.05 13.53
N PHE A 368 -2.36 -1.16 12.99
CA PHE A 368 -3.49 -1.92 12.43
C PHE A 368 -4.68 -2.02 13.40
N LEU A 369 -4.45 -2.40 14.66
CA LEU A 369 -5.54 -2.56 15.64
C LEU A 369 -6.19 -1.22 16.02
N SER A 370 -5.40 -0.14 16.10
CA SER A 370 -5.91 1.21 16.37
C SER A 370 -6.82 1.70 15.26
N HIS A 371 -6.40 1.49 14.01
CA HIS A 371 -7.20 1.80 12.83
C HIS A 371 -8.48 0.97 12.77
N VAL A 372 -8.40 -0.35 12.93
CA VAL A 372 -9.61 -1.20 12.87
C VAL A 372 -10.64 -0.84 13.96
N LYS A 373 -10.19 -0.44 15.16
CA LYS A 373 -11.10 -0.06 16.26
C LYS A 373 -11.64 1.38 16.13
N GLY A 374 -10.80 2.32 15.72
CA GLY A 374 -11.09 3.76 15.78
C GLY A 374 -11.54 4.39 14.47
N ASN A 375 -11.16 3.80 13.33
CA ASN A 375 -11.34 4.43 12.03
C ASN A 375 -12.66 4.03 11.39
N LYS A 376 -13.43 5.03 10.94
CA LYS A 376 -14.71 4.79 10.26
C LYS A 376 -14.56 4.03 8.94
N LEU A 377 -13.37 4.05 8.31
CA LEU A 377 -13.06 3.24 7.13
C LEU A 377 -13.14 1.72 7.38
N PHE A 378 -12.92 1.25 8.60
CA PHE A 378 -12.80 -0.18 8.90
C PHE A 378 -14.00 -0.76 9.67
N LYS A 379 -15.09 0.01 9.85
CA LYS A 379 -16.17 -0.31 10.79
C LYS A 379 -17.07 -1.51 10.47
N GLU A 380 -17.07 -2.01 9.23
CA GLU A 380 -17.96 -3.11 8.82
C GLU A 380 -17.23 -4.37 8.30
N SER A 381 -15.89 -4.35 8.15
CA SER A 381 -15.22 -5.34 7.30
C SER A 381 -14.49 -6.46 8.03
N PHE A 382 -14.57 -6.53 9.35
CA PHE A 382 -13.88 -7.53 10.15
C PHE A 382 -14.71 -7.85 11.39
N ASP A 383 -15.84 -8.55 11.22
CA ASP A 383 -16.71 -8.92 12.33
C ASP A 383 -15.94 -9.72 13.38
N ALA A 384 -15.49 -8.98 14.39
CA ALA A 384 -15.02 -9.50 15.65
C ALA A 384 -16.25 -9.90 16.45
N GLY A 385 -16.80 -11.08 16.12
CA GLY A 385 -17.87 -11.78 16.84
C GLY A 385 -18.74 -10.91 17.74
N ALA A 386 -19.72 -10.20 17.16
CA ALA A 386 -20.74 -9.50 17.92
C ALA A 386 -22.13 -9.93 17.45
N ASP A 387 -22.93 -10.34 18.43
CA ASP A 387 -24.35 -10.65 18.39
C ASP A 387 -25.17 -9.63 17.58
N GLU A 388 -26.10 -10.13 16.76
CA GLU A 388 -26.94 -9.40 15.79
C GLU A 388 -27.93 -8.38 16.39
N LYS A 389 -27.79 -7.96 17.66
CA LYS A 389 -28.84 -7.23 18.39
C LYS A 389 -28.52 -5.79 18.82
N SER A 390 -27.48 -5.15 18.30
CA SER A 390 -27.22 -3.72 18.61
C SER A 390 -27.15 -2.76 17.43
N THR A 391 -27.80 -3.09 16.30
CA THR A 391 -28.01 -2.17 15.16
C THR A 391 -29.16 -1.20 15.41
N LEU A 392 -29.14 -0.48 16.55
CA LEU A 392 -30.06 0.61 16.80
C LEU A 392 -29.34 1.93 17.10
N SER A 393 -29.74 2.93 16.31
CA SER A 393 -29.49 4.38 16.40
C SER A 393 -28.37 5.03 15.58
N ILE A 394 -28.23 4.63 14.30
CA ILE A 394 -27.60 5.49 13.27
C ILE A 394 -28.38 6.83 13.08
N ALA A 395 -29.66 6.86 13.46
CA ALA A 395 -30.55 8.01 13.31
C ALA A 395 -30.20 9.23 14.20
N LYS A 396 -29.37 9.11 15.25
CA LYS A 396 -29.15 10.20 16.22
C LYS A 396 -27.93 11.11 15.95
N ARG A 397 -27.17 10.92 14.87
CA ARG A 397 -25.96 11.73 14.57
C ARG A 397 -26.08 12.60 13.31
N LYS A 398 -27.22 13.27 13.11
CA LYS A 398 -27.38 14.28 12.07
C LYS A 398 -27.85 15.59 12.67
N LEU A 399 -26.90 16.47 12.98
CA LEU A 399 -27.11 17.90 12.90
C LEU A 399 -25.85 18.54 12.30
N THR A 400 -26.06 19.42 11.34
CA THR A 400 -25.08 20.25 10.59
C THR A 400 -24.06 19.52 9.70
N MET A 401 -24.44 19.24 8.44
CA MET A 401 -23.48 19.04 7.32
C MET A 401 -24.06 19.60 6.02
N LYS A 402 -23.19 20.20 5.16
CA LYS A 402 -23.57 20.77 3.85
C LYS A 402 -23.97 19.65 2.88
N THR A 403 -24.78 19.97 1.87
CA THR A 403 -25.36 18.99 0.92
C THR A 403 -24.29 18.19 0.16
N LYS A 404 -23.18 18.83 -0.22
CA LYS A 404 -22.05 18.18 -0.92
C LYS A 404 -21.39 17.10 -0.04
N ASP A 405 -21.14 17.41 1.24
CA ASP A 405 -20.55 16.49 2.22
C ASP A 405 -21.47 15.29 2.50
N LYS A 406 -22.79 15.53 2.52
CA LYS A 406 -23.80 14.47 2.65
C LYS A 406 -23.78 13.51 1.46
N VAL A 407 -23.69 14.03 0.23
CA VAL A 407 -23.64 13.21 -0.99
C VAL A 407 -22.34 12.40 -1.05
N MET A 408 -21.19 13.03 -0.80
CA MET A 408 -19.90 12.32 -0.76
C MET A 408 -19.87 11.24 0.32
N LYS A 409 -20.38 11.53 1.51
CA LYS A 409 -20.51 10.55 2.58
C LYS A 409 -21.41 9.38 2.18
N MET A 410 -22.57 9.65 1.58
CA MET A 410 -23.49 8.62 1.12
C MET A 410 -22.88 7.76 0.01
N ASN A 411 -22.23 8.37 -0.99
CA ASN A 411 -21.54 7.66 -2.05
C ASN A 411 -20.39 6.80 -1.48
N ARG A 412 -19.68 7.29 -0.47
CA ARG A 412 -18.64 6.53 0.22
C ARG A 412 -19.21 5.36 1.00
N GLU A 413 -20.28 5.57 1.78
CA GLU A 413 -20.98 4.50 2.51
C GLU A 413 -21.52 3.43 1.53
N GLN A 414 -22.08 3.83 0.39
CA GLN A 414 -22.53 2.91 -0.66
C GLN A 414 -21.37 2.18 -1.35
N ALA A 415 -20.30 2.88 -1.71
CA ALA A 415 -19.09 2.27 -2.26
C ALA A 415 -18.48 1.27 -1.28
N TRP A 416 -18.55 1.55 0.02
CA TRP A 416 -18.06 0.64 1.06
C TRP A 416 -18.97 -0.56 1.30
N ALA A 417 -20.28 -0.34 1.36
CA ALA A 417 -21.25 -1.42 1.44
C ALA A 417 -21.01 -2.37 0.28
N ALA A 418 -20.84 -1.85 -0.94
CA ALA A 418 -20.54 -2.62 -2.14
C ALA A 418 -19.17 -3.35 -2.08
N LYS A 419 -18.12 -2.72 -1.51
CA LYS A 419 -16.81 -3.35 -1.20
C LYS A 419 -16.91 -4.50 -0.18
N ASN A 420 -17.99 -4.54 0.60
CA ASN A 420 -18.21 -5.48 1.70
C ASN A 420 -19.25 -6.59 1.40
N VAL A 421 -19.94 -6.58 0.25
CA VAL A 421 -20.98 -7.60 -0.12
C VAL A 421 -20.37 -8.95 -0.55
N TYR A 422 -19.23 -9.35 0.01
CA TYR A 422 -18.60 -10.63 -0.34
C TYR A 422 -18.83 -11.67 0.74
N CYS A 423 -20.11 -11.92 0.98
CA CYS A 423 -20.67 -13.19 1.39
C CYS A 423 -21.70 -13.57 0.32
N ILE A 424 -21.38 -14.55 -0.53
CA ILE A 424 -22.38 -15.18 -1.42
C ILE A 424 -23.56 -15.62 -0.53
N PRO A 425 -24.83 -15.46 -0.97
CA PRO A 425 -25.98 -15.97 -0.26
C PRO A 425 -25.72 -17.39 0.24
N GLN A 426 -26.00 -17.62 1.52
CA GLN A 426 -25.94 -18.94 2.14
C GLN A 426 -26.91 -19.88 1.40
N GLY A 427 -26.42 -20.55 0.36
CA GLY A 427 -26.97 -21.79 -0.15
C GLY A 427 -26.02 -22.89 0.28
N GLY A 428 -26.41 -23.67 1.29
CA GLY A 428 -25.71 -24.90 1.62
C GLY A 428 -25.68 -25.86 0.42
N PRO A 429 -24.94 -26.98 0.51
CA PRO A 429 -25.00 -28.01 -0.53
C PRO A 429 -26.47 -28.39 -0.73
N PRO A 430 -26.91 -28.63 -1.99
CA PRO A 430 -28.27 -29.10 -2.22
C PRO A 430 -28.46 -30.37 -1.40
N GLU A 431 -29.42 -30.37 -0.47
CA GLU A 431 -29.89 -31.60 0.14
C GLU A 431 -30.27 -32.53 -1.01
N SER A 432 -29.49 -33.61 -1.14
CA SER A 432 -29.89 -34.78 -1.90
C SER A 432 -31.18 -35.29 -1.28
N ASP A 433 -32.29 -35.11 -1.99
CA ASP A 433 -33.30 -36.14 -2.26
C ASP A 433 -34.65 -35.48 -2.54
N ARG A 434 -34.97 -35.39 -3.85
CA ARG A 434 -36.32 -35.61 -4.42
C ARG A 434 -36.25 -35.41 -5.95
N PRO A 435 -36.30 -36.49 -6.75
CA PRO A 435 -36.23 -36.41 -8.21
C PRO A 435 -37.50 -35.87 -8.89
N GLU A 436 -38.43 -35.25 -8.16
CA GLU A 436 -39.74 -34.87 -8.70
C GLU A 436 -39.93 -33.36 -8.97
N GLN A 437 -38.90 -32.53 -8.76
CA GLN A 437 -38.98 -31.07 -9.02
C GLN A 437 -38.24 -30.61 -10.29
N LEU A 438 -37.59 -31.52 -11.04
CA LEU A 438 -36.92 -31.20 -12.31
C LEU A 438 -37.85 -31.02 -13.52
N LEU A 439 -39.17 -30.98 -13.33
CA LEU A 439 -40.16 -30.85 -14.42
C LEU A 439 -40.89 -29.49 -14.49
N LYS A 440 -40.41 -28.43 -13.82
CA LYS A 440 -41.09 -27.12 -13.83
C LYS A 440 -40.24 -25.89 -14.18
N LEU A 441 -39.20 -26.05 -15.00
CA LEU A 441 -38.59 -24.92 -15.71
C LEU A 441 -38.67 -25.17 -17.20
N GLY A 442 -39.84 -24.83 -17.75
CA GLY A 442 -40.11 -24.84 -19.18
C GLY A 442 -39.17 -23.90 -19.90
N TRP A 443 -38.48 -24.47 -20.89
CA TRP A 443 -37.83 -23.74 -21.96
C TRP A 443 -38.88 -23.34 -22.99
N HIS A 444 -39.00 -22.05 -23.25
CA HIS A 444 -39.30 -21.50 -24.57
C HIS A 444 -38.44 -20.27 -24.78
#